data_AF-A0A2M7N9T8-F1
#
_entry.id   AF-A0A2M7N9T8-F1
#
_cell.length_a   1.000
_cell.length_b   1.000
_cell.length_c   1.000
_cell.angle_alpha   90.00
_cell.angle_beta   90.00
_cell.angle_gamma   90.00
#
_symmetry.space_group_name_H-M   'P 1'
#
loop_
_entity.id
_entity.type
_entity.pdbx_description
1 polymer ?
#
loop_
_entity_poly.entity_id
_entity_poly.type
_entity_poly.pdbx_seq_one_letter_code
_entity_poly.pdbx_strand_id
1 'polypeptide(L)'
;MNILYEENGSFKVGSVMTDNTTSLQIESLSGKRSKIKANTVMLHFSQPQLADFMAQAEALAADIEVEFLWECCPPDEFGFEEIAAEYFGHPPSSLEAAAVLIRLHGAPIYFHKKGKGRYRAAPAEILKAALAGAEKKRQALELQERYTQQLSHFELPTEFAQQIKQILYNPDRNTLEV
;
A
#
# COMPACT_ATOMS: atom_id res chain seq x y z
N MET A 1 -22.93 8.26 13.70
CA MET A 1 -22.09 7.04 13.56
C MET A 1 -21.32 7.19 12.27
N ASN A 2 -20.00 7.04 12.31
CA ASN A 2 -19.12 7.26 11.16
C ASN A 2 -18.68 5.93 10.57
N ILE A 3 -18.23 5.96 9.32
CA ILE A 3 -17.74 4.78 8.61
C ILE A 3 -16.43 5.06 7.89
N LEU A 4 -15.61 4.02 7.81
CA LEU A 4 -14.52 3.91 6.85
C LEU A 4 -15.00 3.02 5.71
N TYR A 5 -14.83 3.46 4.47
CA TYR A 5 -15.27 2.73 3.28
C TYR A 5 -14.23 2.81 2.16
N GLU A 6 -14.24 1.82 1.28
CA GLU A 6 -13.39 1.79 0.09
C GLU A 6 -14.16 2.32 -1.14
N GLU A 7 -13.59 3.30 -1.82
CA GLU A 7 -14.11 3.86 -3.06
C GLU A 7 -12.98 3.97 -4.09
N ASN A 8 -13.15 3.28 -5.24
CA ASN A 8 -12.18 3.26 -6.34
C ASN A 8 -10.74 2.87 -5.92
N GLY A 9 -10.61 1.96 -4.93
CA GLY A 9 -9.30 1.53 -4.43
C GLY A 9 -8.68 2.46 -3.39
N SER A 10 -9.36 3.52 -2.97
CA SER A 10 -8.90 4.40 -1.90
C SER A 10 -9.84 4.33 -0.69
N PHE A 11 -9.29 4.46 0.51
CA PHE A 11 -10.08 4.53 1.73
C PHE A 11 -10.55 5.96 2.00
N LYS A 12 -11.81 6.10 2.41
CA LYS A 12 -12.45 7.38 2.74
C LYS A 12 -13.31 7.22 3.98
N VAL A 13 -13.57 8.33 4.65
CA VAL A 13 -14.49 8.40 5.79
C VAL A 13 -15.72 9.23 5.47
N GLY A 14 -16.84 8.84 6.08
CA GLY A 14 -18.10 9.58 5.98
C GLY A 14 -18.96 9.39 7.23
N SER A 15 -19.85 10.35 7.47
CA SER A 15 -20.89 10.24 8.49
C SER A 15 -22.12 9.57 7.89
N VAL A 16 -22.69 8.58 8.57
CA VAL A 16 -23.91 7.89 8.13
C VAL A 16 -25.11 8.78 8.40
N MET A 17 -25.86 9.11 7.35
CA MET A 17 -27.13 9.83 7.43
C MET A 17 -28.32 8.87 7.50
N THR A 18 -28.34 7.91 6.58
CA THR A 18 -29.41 6.90 6.46
C THR A 18 -28.77 5.56 6.15
N ASP A 19 -29.09 4.55 6.94
CA ASP A 19 -28.71 3.17 6.67
C ASP A 19 -29.88 2.45 5.99
N ASN A 20 -29.66 1.97 4.77
CA ASN A 20 -30.54 1.00 4.15
C ASN A 20 -29.77 -0.31 4.07
N THR A 21 -30.44 -1.44 4.31
CA THR A 21 -29.84 -2.78 4.40
C THR A 21 -28.80 -3.12 3.31
N THR A 22 -28.97 -2.60 2.08
CA THR A 22 -28.05 -2.82 0.95
C THR A 22 -27.19 -1.60 0.57
N SER A 23 -27.46 -0.42 1.12
CA SER A 23 -26.79 0.83 0.76
C SER A 23 -26.94 1.91 1.82
N LEU A 24 -25.87 2.66 2.07
CA LEU A 24 -25.87 3.76 3.04
C LEU A 24 -25.86 5.10 2.30
N GLN A 25 -26.61 6.07 2.83
CA GLN A 25 -26.45 7.48 2.49
C GLN A 25 -25.49 8.09 3.50
N ILE A 26 -24.43 8.69 2.99
CA ILE A 26 -23.35 9.25 3.78
C ILE A 26 -23.10 10.71 3.41
N GLU A 27 -22.53 11.45 4.35
CA GLU A 27 -21.96 12.77 4.13
C GLU A 27 -20.44 12.67 4.27
N SER A 28 -19.69 13.05 3.22
CA SER A 28 -18.22 13.05 3.24
C SER A 28 -17.68 14.20 4.09
N LEU A 29 -16.38 14.18 4.37
CA LEU A 29 -15.67 15.29 5.02
C LEU A 29 -15.85 16.65 4.34
N SER A 30 -16.04 16.66 3.02
CA SER A 30 -16.31 17.87 2.24
C SER A 30 -17.78 18.32 2.26
N GLY A 31 -18.65 17.64 3.01
CA GLY A 31 -20.10 17.90 3.04
C GLY A 31 -20.87 17.34 1.84
N LYS A 32 -20.21 16.58 0.95
CA LYS A 32 -20.87 15.98 -0.22
C LYS A 32 -21.67 14.76 0.24
N ARG A 33 -22.94 14.73 -0.13
CA ARG A 33 -23.82 13.58 0.10
C ARG A 33 -23.72 12.58 -1.02
N SER A 34 -23.49 11.32 -0.66
CA SER A 34 -23.31 10.21 -1.60
C SER A 34 -24.01 8.96 -1.10
N LYS A 35 -24.42 8.11 -2.03
CA LYS A 35 -24.95 6.77 -1.72
C LYS A 35 -23.86 5.73 -2.02
N ILE A 36 -23.50 4.93 -1.03
CA ILE A 36 -22.53 3.84 -1.16
C ILE A 36 -23.20 2.48 -0.90
N LYS A 37 -22.58 1.39 -1.35
CA LYS A 37 -23.08 0.04 -1.09
C LYS A 37 -22.67 -0.40 0.31
N ALA A 38 -23.53 -1.14 1.02
CA ALA A 38 -23.18 -1.61 2.37
C ALA A 38 -21.90 -2.46 2.37
N ASN A 39 -21.68 -3.24 1.30
CA ASN A 39 -20.48 -4.06 1.16
C ASN A 39 -19.19 -3.27 0.90
N THR A 40 -19.19 -1.95 0.71
CA THR A 40 -17.95 -1.14 0.61
C THR A 40 -17.51 -0.58 1.95
N VAL A 41 -18.35 -0.70 2.98
CA VAL A 41 -17.99 -0.30 4.34
C VAL A 41 -17.00 -1.30 4.91
N MET A 42 -15.88 -0.80 5.43
CA MET A 42 -14.83 -1.60 6.05
C MET A 42 -15.09 -1.73 7.54
N LEU A 43 -15.36 -0.60 8.22
CA LEU A 43 -15.68 -0.57 9.64
C LEU A 43 -16.55 0.64 9.97
N HIS A 44 -17.18 0.57 11.14
CA HIS A 44 -17.91 1.68 11.75
C HIS A 44 -17.15 2.19 12.97
N PHE A 45 -17.21 3.49 13.21
CA PHE A 45 -16.54 4.12 14.35
C PHE A 45 -17.34 5.30 14.91
N SER A 46 -17.07 5.60 16.19
CA SER A 46 -17.63 6.78 16.87
C SER A 46 -16.56 7.75 17.34
N GLN A 47 -15.32 7.29 17.47
CA GLN A 47 -14.15 8.08 17.84
C GLN A 47 -12.93 7.56 17.05
N PRO A 48 -11.93 8.41 16.74
CA PRO A 48 -11.90 9.88 16.89
C PRO A 48 -12.91 10.62 15.99
N GLN A 49 -12.90 11.96 16.02
CA GLN A 49 -13.75 12.77 15.14
C GLN A 49 -13.50 12.43 13.66
N LEU A 50 -14.54 12.53 12.85
CA LEU A 50 -14.49 12.18 11.43
C LEU A 50 -13.32 12.85 10.69
N ALA A 51 -13.08 14.14 11.00
CA ALA A 51 -12.03 14.96 10.38
C ALA A 51 -10.61 14.46 10.68
N ASP A 52 -10.38 13.96 11.89
CA ASP A 52 -9.06 13.54 12.33
C ASP A 52 -8.78 12.06 12.05
N PHE A 53 -9.84 11.26 11.84
CA PHE A 53 -9.74 9.81 11.76
C PHE A 53 -8.73 9.33 10.70
N MET A 54 -8.83 9.82 9.47
CA MET A 54 -7.92 9.38 8.39
C MET A 54 -6.47 9.77 8.68
N ALA A 55 -6.24 11.01 9.12
CA ALA A 55 -4.90 11.49 9.42
C ALA A 55 -4.24 10.69 10.56
N GLN A 56 -4.99 10.40 11.62
CA GLN A 56 -4.51 9.58 12.73
C GLN A 56 -4.29 8.11 12.32
N ALA A 57 -5.18 7.54 11.50
CA ALA A 57 -5.05 6.17 11.01
C ALA A 57 -3.82 6.02 10.10
N GLU A 58 -3.56 7.00 9.22
CA GLU A 58 -2.38 7.03 8.36
C GLU A 58 -1.08 7.20 9.16
N ALA A 59 -1.09 8.07 10.18
CA ALA A 59 0.06 8.23 11.08
C ALA A 59 0.37 6.91 11.81
N LEU A 60 -0.65 6.28 12.39
CA LEU A 60 -0.48 4.98 13.04
C LEU A 60 -0.06 3.88 12.06
N ALA A 61 -0.56 3.90 10.82
CA ALA A 61 -0.17 2.95 9.78
C ALA A 61 1.30 3.10 9.36
N ALA A 62 1.84 4.32 9.43
CA ALA A 62 3.25 4.59 9.15
C ALA A 62 4.17 3.98 10.21
N ASP A 63 3.70 3.90 11.46
CA ASP A 63 4.43 3.28 12.57
C ASP A 63 4.37 1.74 12.55
N ILE A 64 3.50 1.14 11.73
CA ILE A 64 3.39 -0.33 11.61
C ILE A 64 4.54 -0.88 10.77
N GLU A 65 5.33 -1.77 11.38
CA GLU A 65 6.38 -2.51 10.70
C GLU A 65 5.76 -3.60 9.81
N VAL A 66 5.95 -3.48 8.50
CA VAL A 66 5.29 -4.35 7.51
C VAL A 66 5.77 -5.80 7.59
N GLU A 67 7.05 -5.99 7.92
CA GLU A 67 7.65 -7.32 8.05
C GLU A 67 7.09 -8.04 9.25
N PHE A 68 7.04 -7.39 10.41
CA PHE A 68 6.41 -7.95 11.61
C PHE A 68 4.91 -8.20 11.41
N LEU A 69 4.19 -7.26 10.79
CA LEU A 69 2.78 -7.46 10.44
C LEU A 69 2.56 -8.70 9.56
N TRP A 70 3.49 -8.98 8.64
CA TRP A 70 3.45 -10.18 7.80
C TRP A 70 3.74 -11.46 8.59
N GLU A 71 4.63 -11.41 9.58
CA GLU A 71 4.91 -12.54 10.48
C GLU A 71 3.71 -12.91 11.37
N CYS A 72 2.88 -11.93 11.74
CA CYS A 72 1.63 -12.16 12.48
C CYS A 72 0.53 -12.83 11.63
N CYS A 73 0.67 -12.86 10.30
CA CYS A 73 -0.41 -13.32 9.42
C CYS A 73 -0.44 -14.85 9.26
N PRO A 74 -1.65 -15.46 9.29
CA PRO A 74 -1.79 -16.86 8.94
C PRO A 74 -1.57 -17.09 7.43
N PRO A 75 -1.25 -18.33 7.01
CA PRO A 75 -1.03 -18.69 5.61
C PRO A 75 -2.29 -18.64 4.73
N ASP A 76 -3.46 -18.72 5.38
CA ASP A 76 -4.80 -18.69 4.77
C ASP A 76 -5.32 -17.25 4.62
N GLU A 77 -6.56 -17.11 4.14
CA GLU A 77 -7.21 -15.80 3.99
C GLU A 77 -7.74 -15.28 5.32
N PHE A 78 -7.38 -14.04 5.66
CA PHE A 78 -7.72 -13.39 6.93
C PHE A 78 -8.38 -12.02 6.74
N GLY A 79 -9.17 -11.61 7.74
CA GLY A 79 -9.67 -10.24 7.87
C GLY A 79 -8.66 -9.29 8.51
N PHE A 80 -8.72 -8.01 8.16
CA PHE A 80 -7.83 -6.99 8.72
C PHE A 80 -8.01 -6.78 10.25
N GLU A 81 -9.23 -6.97 10.78
CA GLU A 81 -9.50 -6.84 12.22
C GLU A 81 -8.84 -7.98 13.02
N GLU A 82 -8.79 -9.19 12.46
CA GLU A 82 -8.14 -10.34 13.08
C GLU A 82 -6.63 -10.10 13.19
N ILE A 83 -6.00 -9.59 12.13
CA ILE A 83 -4.57 -9.25 12.14
C ILE A 83 -4.27 -8.07 13.05
N ALA A 84 -5.17 -7.08 13.12
CA ALA A 84 -5.01 -5.99 14.05
C ALA A 84 -5.01 -6.48 15.50
N ALA A 85 -5.89 -7.44 15.84
CA ALA A 85 -5.88 -8.04 17.17
C ALA A 85 -4.56 -8.77 17.48
N GLU A 86 -4.02 -9.51 16.51
CA GLU A 86 -2.76 -10.24 16.66
C GLU A 86 -1.55 -9.29 16.78
N TYR A 87 -1.49 -8.26 15.93
CA TYR A 87 -0.39 -7.30 15.91
C TYR A 87 -0.32 -6.46 17.21
N PHE A 88 -1.46 -5.97 17.69
CA PHE A 88 -1.53 -5.15 18.91
C PHE A 88 -1.64 -5.99 20.19
N GLY A 89 -1.96 -7.28 20.08
CA GLY A 89 -2.11 -8.19 21.22
C GLY A 89 -3.35 -7.93 22.08
N HIS A 90 -4.33 -7.19 21.57
CA HIS A 90 -5.60 -6.88 22.24
C HIS A 90 -6.70 -6.61 21.22
N PRO A 91 -7.99 -6.61 21.61
CA PRO A 91 -9.08 -6.18 20.72
C PRO A 91 -8.77 -4.79 20.16
N PRO A 92 -8.69 -4.62 18.83
CA PRO A 92 -8.23 -3.37 18.24
C PRO A 92 -9.34 -2.32 18.32
N SER A 93 -8.94 -1.08 18.58
CA SER A 93 -9.77 0.09 18.35
C SER A 93 -10.06 0.25 16.86
N SER A 94 -11.11 1.01 16.52
CA SER A 94 -11.41 1.33 15.12
C SER A 94 -10.25 2.01 14.40
N LEU A 95 -9.42 2.76 15.14
CA LEU A 95 -8.25 3.45 14.61
C LEU A 95 -7.12 2.46 14.28
N GLU A 96 -6.81 1.54 15.19
CA GLU A 96 -5.82 0.48 14.98
C GLU A 96 -6.21 -0.47 13.85
N ALA A 97 -7.48 -0.86 13.80
CA ALA A 97 -8.01 -1.67 12.72
C ALA A 97 -7.91 -0.95 11.36
N ALA A 98 -8.20 0.36 11.32
CA ALA A 98 -8.02 1.18 10.12
C ALA A 98 -6.55 1.30 9.72
N ALA A 99 -5.64 1.49 10.68
CA ALA A 99 -4.20 1.60 10.42
C ALA A 99 -3.64 0.31 9.82
N VAL A 100 -4.00 -0.85 10.38
CA VAL A 100 -3.64 -2.16 9.83
C VAL A 100 -4.22 -2.34 8.44
N LEU A 101 -5.48 -1.97 8.22
CA LEU A 101 -6.10 -2.04 6.89
C LEU A 101 -5.36 -1.19 5.85
N ILE A 102 -4.99 0.05 6.20
CA ILE A 102 -4.19 0.94 5.36
C ILE A 102 -2.84 0.31 5.06
N ARG A 103 -2.18 -0.27 6.08
CA ARG A 103 -0.87 -0.89 5.92
C ARG A 103 -0.89 -2.13 5.04
N LEU A 104 -1.87 -3.01 5.24
CA LEU A 104 -2.11 -4.20 4.41
C LEU A 104 -2.33 -3.81 2.94
N HIS A 105 -3.12 -2.75 2.69
CA HIS A 105 -3.39 -2.27 1.35
C HIS A 105 -2.17 -1.61 0.69
N GLY A 106 -1.38 -0.86 1.48
CA GLY A 106 -0.18 -0.15 1.02
C GLY A 106 1.03 -1.03 0.76
N ALA A 107 0.99 -2.32 1.13
CA ALA A 107 2.10 -3.26 0.98
C ALA A 107 1.73 -4.49 0.09
N PRO A 108 1.42 -4.29 -1.21
CA PRO A 108 0.97 -5.37 -2.09
C PRO A 108 2.00 -6.47 -2.36
N ILE A 109 3.29 -6.21 -2.09
CA ILE A 109 4.36 -7.22 -2.16
C ILE A 109 4.21 -8.24 -1.01
N TYR A 110 3.76 -7.79 0.15
CA TYR A 110 3.58 -8.62 1.35
C TYR A 110 2.18 -9.22 1.41
N PHE A 111 1.15 -8.49 0.94
CA PHE A 111 -0.24 -8.87 1.11
C PHE A 111 -1.02 -8.84 -0.21
N HIS A 112 -1.60 -9.99 -0.56
CA HIS A 112 -2.45 -10.11 -1.73
C HIS A 112 -3.92 -9.91 -1.35
N LYS A 113 -4.56 -8.90 -1.93
CA LYS A 113 -6.00 -8.64 -1.74
C LYS A 113 -6.83 -9.79 -2.33
N LYS A 114 -7.71 -10.40 -1.54
CA LYS A 114 -8.65 -11.47 -1.95
C LYS A 114 -10.10 -11.02 -1.98
N GLY A 115 -10.43 -10.05 -1.15
CA GLY A 115 -11.74 -9.43 -1.10
C GLY A 115 -11.68 -8.07 -0.45
N LYS A 116 -12.83 -7.58 -0.01
CA LYS A 116 -12.94 -6.32 0.72
C LYS A 116 -12.57 -6.55 2.18
N GLY A 117 -11.51 -5.90 2.65
CA GLY A 117 -10.95 -6.14 3.97
C GLY A 117 -10.35 -7.54 4.17
N ARG A 118 -10.20 -8.35 3.10
CA ARG A 118 -9.67 -9.71 3.17
C ARG A 118 -8.40 -9.84 2.36
N TYR A 119 -7.38 -10.40 2.98
CA TYR A 119 -6.03 -10.48 2.46
C TYR A 119 -5.45 -11.87 2.66
N ARG A 120 -4.36 -12.15 1.95
CA ARG A 120 -3.53 -13.32 2.14
C ARG A 120 -2.07 -12.89 2.13
N ALA A 121 -1.30 -13.37 3.09
CA ALA A 121 0.13 -13.13 3.15
C ALA A 121 0.85 -13.78 1.96
N ALA A 122 1.85 -13.10 1.43
CA ALA A 122 2.72 -13.65 0.40
C ALA A 122 3.54 -14.80 1.01
N PRO A 123 3.63 -15.97 0.34
CA PRO A 123 4.51 -17.05 0.79
C PRO A 123 5.96 -16.58 0.88
N ALA A 124 6.71 -17.03 1.90
CA ALA A 124 8.08 -16.58 2.17
C ALA A 124 9.01 -16.64 0.95
N GLU A 125 8.94 -17.73 0.17
CA GLU A 125 9.74 -17.90 -1.05
C GLU A 125 9.43 -16.83 -2.11
N ILE A 126 8.14 -16.51 -2.29
CA ILE A 126 7.69 -15.50 -3.25
C ILE A 126 8.06 -14.10 -2.75
N LEU A 127 7.87 -13.84 -1.46
CA LEU A 127 8.22 -12.58 -0.83
C LEU A 127 9.71 -12.29 -0.96
N LYS A 128 10.57 -13.26 -0.64
CA LYS A 128 12.02 -13.13 -0.75
C LYS A 128 12.45 -12.84 -2.19
N ALA A 129 11.88 -13.54 -3.16
CA ALA A 129 12.16 -13.31 -4.58
C ALA A 129 11.70 -11.92 -5.03
N ALA A 130 10.52 -11.48 -4.60
CA ALA A 130 9.97 -10.16 -4.92
C ALA A 130 10.81 -9.02 -4.31
N LEU A 131 11.25 -9.15 -3.05
CA LEU A 131 12.13 -8.18 -2.39
C LEU A 131 13.49 -8.10 -3.07
N ALA A 132 14.09 -9.24 -3.42
CA ALA A 132 15.36 -9.27 -4.16
C ALA A 132 15.23 -8.63 -5.56
N GLY A 133 14.09 -8.83 -6.24
CA GLY A 133 13.79 -8.19 -7.52
C GLY A 133 13.60 -6.67 -7.38
N ALA A 134 12.89 -6.22 -6.34
CA ALA A 134 12.69 -4.81 -6.05
C ALA A 134 14.02 -4.09 -5.75
N GLU A 135 14.90 -4.73 -4.96
CA GLU A 135 16.22 -4.19 -4.64
C GLU A 135 17.11 -4.07 -5.88
N LYS A 136 17.15 -5.11 -6.73
CA LYS A 136 17.88 -5.04 -8.01
C LYS A 136 17.37 -3.92 -8.90
N LYS A 137 16.05 -3.72 -8.95
CA LYS A 137 15.44 -2.62 -9.71
C LYS A 137 15.81 -1.25 -9.14
N ARG A 138 15.89 -1.12 -7.80
CA ARG A 138 16.33 0.11 -7.14
C ARG A 138 17.76 0.46 -7.53
N GLN A 139 18.67 -0.51 -7.44
CA GLN A 139 20.08 -0.33 -7.82
C GLN A 139 20.22 0.04 -9.31
N ALA A 140 19.44 -0.61 -10.18
CA ALA A 140 19.42 -0.31 -11.61
C ALA A 140 18.94 1.12 -11.89
N LEU A 141 17.91 1.61 -11.19
CA LEU A 141 17.41 2.98 -11.32
C LEU A 141 18.41 4.02 -10.81
N GLU A 142 19.05 3.77 -9.67
CA GLU A 142 20.10 4.66 -9.14
C GLU A 142 21.29 4.74 -10.10
N LEU A 143 21.68 3.61 -10.68
CA LEU A 143 22.74 3.54 -11.68
C LEU A 143 22.35 4.30 -12.95
N GLN A 144 21.12 4.14 -13.42
CA GLN A 144 20.58 4.86 -14.56
C GLN A 144 20.53 6.37 -14.30
N GLU A 145 20.13 6.80 -13.10
CA GLU A 145 20.12 8.21 -12.72
C GLU A 145 21.54 8.79 -12.71
N ARG A 146 22.51 8.07 -12.15
CA ARG A 146 23.93 8.45 -12.17
C ARG A 146 24.45 8.60 -13.59
N TYR A 147 24.18 7.63 -14.46
CA TYR A 147 24.59 7.71 -15.87
C TYR A 147 23.93 8.89 -16.59
N THR A 148 22.64 9.11 -16.35
CA THR A 148 21.91 10.25 -16.91
C THR A 148 22.52 11.59 -16.47
N GLN A 149 22.86 11.72 -15.19
CA GLN A 149 23.53 12.91 -14.65
C GLN A 149 24.90 13.14 -15.29
N GLN A 150 25.76 12.12 -15.41
CA GLN A 150 27.08 12.25 -16.01
C GLN A 150 27.00 12.61 -17.51
N LEU A 151 26.16 11.89 -18.26
CA LEU A 151 26.00 12.12 -19.70
C LEU A 151 25.40 13.51 -19.99
N SER A 152 24.49 14.01 -19.14
CA SER A 152 23.97 15.38 -19.26
C SER A 152 25.02 16.47 -19.00
N HIS A 153 26.10 16.15 -18.29
CA HIS A 153 27.27 17.02 -18.10
C HIS A 153 28.38 16.78 -19.14
N PHE A 154 28.10 15.99 -20.20
CA PHE A 154 29.07 15.57 -21.20
C PHE A 154 30.25 14.77 -20.63
N GLU A 155 30.08 14.16 -19.46
CA GLU A 155 31.03 13.24 -18.86
C GLU A 155 30.66 11.80 -19.22
N LEU A 156 31.64 11.02 -19.69
CA LEU A 156 31.43 9.61 -20.02
C LEU A 156 31.52 8.76 -18.73
N PRO A 157 30.48 7.99 -18.37
CA PRO A 157 30.58 7.03 -17.27
C PRO A 157 31.74 6.04 -17.50
N THR A 158 32.48 5.71 -16.44
CA THR A 158 33.69 4.89 -16.55
C THR A 158 33.37 3.48 -17.09
N GLU A 159 32.21 2.95 -16.75
CA GLU A 159 31.69 1.66 -17.17
C GLU A 159 31.45 1.60 -18.68
N PHE A 160 31.10 2.74 -19.30
CA PHE A 160 30.82 2.81 -20.74
C PHE A 160 32.11 2.71 -21.56
N ALA A 161 33.28 3.05 -20.99
CA ALA A 161 34.56 3.05 -21.70
C ALA A 161 34.89 1.68 -22.32
N GLN A 162 34.52 0.58 -21.66
CA GLN A 162 34.76 -0.78 -22.15
C GLN A 162 33.71 -1.23 -23.18
N GLN A 163 32.53 -0.60 -23.19
CA GLN A 163 31.38 -1.00 -24.01
C GLN A 163 31.05 0.01 -25.12
N ILE A 164 31.82 1.09 -25.25
CA ILE A 164 31.50 2.24 -26.13
C ILE A 164 31.25 1.82 -27.59
N LYS A 165 32.02 0.87 -28.11
CA LYS A 165 31.84 0.36 -29.48
C LYS A 165 30.52 -0.38 -29.64
N GLN A 166 30.12 -1.17 -28.64
CA GLN A 166 28.86 -1.89 -28.67
C GLN A 166 27.69 -0.92 -28.55
N ILE A 167 27.75 0.04 -27.63
CA ILE A 167 26.72 1.07 -27.44
C ILE A 167 26.52 1.90 -28.71
N LEU A 168 27.60 2.30 -29.39
CA LEU A 168 27.53 3.15 -30.60
C LEU A 168 27.12 2.41 -31.87
N TYR A 169 27.60 1.17 -32.07
CA TYR A 169 27.45 0.46 -33.35
C TYR A 169 26.45 -0.69 -33.32
N ASN A 170 26.12 -1.23 -32.14
CA ASN A 170 25.12 -2.29 -31.99
C ASN A 170 24.38 -2.17 -30.63
N PRO A 171 23.61 -1.08 -30.42
CA PRO A 171 22.97 -0.80 -29.15
C PRO A 171 21.92 -1.85 -28.78
N ASP A 172 21.98 -2.37 -27.55
CA ASP A 172 20.98 -3.28 -26.99
C ASP A 172 20.08 -2.53 -26.01
N ARG A 173 18.85 -2.24 -26.45
CA ARG A 173 17.83 -1.48 -25.67
C ARG A 173 17.33 -2.19 -24.41
N ASN A 174 17.82 -3.40 -24.13
CA ASN A 174 17.50 -4.13 -22.91
C ASN A 174 18.53 -3.92 -21.80
N THR A 175 19.63 -3.21 -22.08
CA THR A 175 20.66 -2.91 -21.09
C THR A 175 20.45 -1.52 -20.49
N LEU A 176 21.12 -1.22 -19.37
CA LEU A 176 20.95 0.08 -18.69
C LEU A 176 21.65 1.22 -19.44
N GLU A 177 22.55 0.87 -20.35
CA GLU A 177 23.39 1.78 -21.12
C GLU A 177 22.70 2.35 -22.37
N VAL A 178 21.55 1.81 -22.80
CA VAL A 178 20.83 2.15 -24.05
C VAL A 178 19.33 2.27 -23.82
#